data_AF-A0AAV9L055-F1
#
_entry.id   AF-A0AAV9L055-F1
#
_cell.length_a   1.000
_cell.length_b   1.000
_cell.length_c   1.000
_cell.angle_alpha   90.00
_cell.angle_beta   90.00
_cell.angle_gamma   90.00
#
_symmetry.space_group_name_H-M   'P 1'
#
loop_
_entity.id
_entity.type
_entity.pdbx_description
1 polymer ?
#
loop_
_entity_poly.entity_id
_entity_poly.type
_entity_poly.pdbx_seq_one_letter_code
_entity_poly.pdbx_strand_id
1 'polypeptide(L)'
;MATLNKTRPSCARVKVEVDIMGEFPTRINVGMRKKTGEVVEKWVPIKYDYVPKYCKTCKLQGHNERECFVIHPELYPKEEKEVVVVAHGTKKR
;
A
#
# COMPACT_ATOMS: atom_id res chain seq x y z
N MET A 1 14.04 -18.13 12.21
CA MET A 1 13.40 -17.43 11.09
C MET A 1 12.86 -18.47 10.08
N ALA A 2 11.57 -18.79 10.10
CA ALA A 2 11.01 -19.87 9.25
C ALA A 2 11.10 -19.56 7.74
N THR A 3 10.92 -18.30 7.35
CA THR A 3 11.06 -17.83 5.96
C THR A 3 12.49 -17.93 5.45
N LEU A 4 13.49 -17.53 6.25
CA LEU A 4 14.90 -17.64 5.89
C LEU A 4 15.33 -19.11 5.78
N ASN A 5 14.84 -19.95 6.68
CA ASN A 5 15.19 -21.37 6.76
C ASN A 5 14.34 -22.26 5.84
N LYS A 6 13.45 -21.67 5.01
CA LYS A 6 12.49 -22.39 4.15
C LYS A 6 11.68 -23.48 4.88
N THR A 7 11.49 -23.34 6.18
CA THR A 7 10.72 -24.29 6.98
C THR A 7 9.25 -23.88 7.00
N ARG A 8 8.35 -24.86 7.17
CA ARG A 8 6.91 -24.58 7.28
C ARG A 8 6.68 -23.62 8.45
N PRO A 9 6.08 -22.45 8.21
CA PRO A 9 5.76 -21.53 9.30
C PRO A 9 4.80 -22.20 10.28
N SER A 10 4.97 -21.91 11.57
CA SER A 10 4.13 -22.43 12.65
C SER A 10 2.67 -21.95 12.58
N CYS A 11 2.38 -20.96 11.73
CA CYS A 11 1.04 -20.42 11.49
C CYS A 11 0.63 -20.56 10.02
N ALA A 12 -0.67 -20.78 9.81
CA ALA A 12 -1.29 -20.67 8.48
C ALA A 12 -1.45 -19.19 8.10
N ARG A 13 -1.21 -18.86 6.82
CA ARG A 13 -1.42 -17.53 6.26
C ARG A 13 -2.58 -17.60 5.27
N VAL A 14 -3.49 -16.64 5.35
CA VAL A 14 -4.64 -16.52 4.44
C VAL A 14 -4.52 -15.19 3.70
N LYS A 15 -4.77 -15.20 2.38
CA LYS A 15 -4.93 -13.99 1.59
C LYS A 15 -6.40 -13.65 1.50
N VAL A 16 -6.74 -12.39 1.67
CA VAL A 16 -8.11 -11.88 1.58
C VAL A 16 -8.11 -10.73 0.60
N GLU A 17 -9.03 -10.75 -0.36
CA GLU A 17 -9.29 -9.62 -1.24
C GLU A 17 -10.33 -8.72 -0.58
N VAL A 18 -10.08 -7.41 -0.61
CA VAL A 18 -10.93 -6.40 0.03
C VAL A 18 -11.12 -5.27 -0.97
N ASP A 19 -12.36 -4.77 -1.06
CA ASP A 19 -12.65 -3.55 -1.80
C ASP A 19 -12.09 -2.34 -1.04
N ILE A 20 -11.19 -1.60 -1.69
CA ILE A 20 -10.53 -0.42 -1.13
C ILE A 20 -11.49 0.77 -1.06
N MET A 21 -12.56 0.76 -1.86
CA MET A 21 -13.57 1.82 -1.86
C MET A 21 -14.69 1.59 -0.84
N GLY A 22 -14.79 0.37 -0.30
CA GLY A 22 -15.82 -0.04 0.65
C GLY A 22 -15.40 0.12 2.11
N GLU A 23 -16.24 -0.42 3.00
CA GLU A 23 -15.91 -0.52 4.42
C GLU A 23 -14.91 -1.65 4.66
N PHE A 24 -13.84 -1.35 5.40
CA PHE A 24 -12.80 -2.32 5.72
C PHE A 24 -13.26 -3.25 6.84
N PRO A 25 -13.31 -4.58 6.62
CA PRO A 25 -13.69 -5.51 7.67
C PRO A 25 -12.66 -5.51 8.81
N THR A 26 -13.15 -5.40 10.05
CA THR A 26 -12.27 -5.37 11.23
C THR A 26 -11.93 -6.76 11.75
N ARG A 27 -12.73 -7.78 11.39
CA ARG A 27 -12.59 -9.18 11.84
C ARG A 27 -13.07 -10.14 10.75
N ILE A 28 -12.49 -11.33 10.72
CA ILE A 28 -12.94 -12.46 9.88
C ILE A 28 -13.31 -13.66 10.75
N ASN A 29 -14.35 -14.40 10.36
CA ASN A 29 -14.66 -15.69 10.98
C ASN A 29 -13.93 -16.80 10.21
N VAL A 30 -13.20 -17.63 10.94
CA VAL A 30 -12.51 -18.81 10.40
C VAL A 30 -13.16 -20.05 11.02
N GLY A 31 -13.87 -20.82 10.21
CA GLY A 31 -14.40 -22.13 10.58
C GLY A 31 -13.34 -23.22 10.36
N MET A 32 -12.89 -23.87 11.43
CA MET A 32 -12.00 -25.03 11.35
C MET A 32 -12.76 -26.31 11.67
N ARG A 33 -12.84 -27.20 10.68
CA ARG A 33 -13.42 -28.52 10.85
C ARG A 33 -12.43 -29.45 11.54
N LYS A 34 -12.80 -29.97 12.72
CA LYS A 34 -12.03 -30.99 13.43
C LYS A 34 -12.23 -32.36 12.77
N LYS A 35 -11.32 -33.29 13.07
CA LYS A 35 -11.45 -34.71 12.66
C LYS A 35 -12.72 -35.38 13.20
N THR A 36 -13.25 -34.88 14.31
CA THR A 36 -14.50 -35.32 14.93
C THR A 36 -15.76 -34.85 14.18
N GLY A 37 -15.61 -34.04 13.13
CA GLY A 37 -16.71 -33.50 12.33
C GLY A 37 -17.24 -32.15 12.80
N GLU A 38 -16.96 -31.75 14.05
CA GLU A 38 -17.33 -30.47 14.64
C GLU A 38 -16.59 -29.30 13.96
N VAL A 39 -17.30 -28.19 13.68
CA VAL A 39 -16.71 -26.95 13.18
C VAL A 39 -16.54 -25.99 14.34
N VAL A 40 -15.30 -25.57 14.59
CA VAL A 40 -15.01 -24.50 15.54
C VAL A 40 -14.88 -23.20 14.79
N GLU A 41 -15.76 -22.26 15.11
CA GLU A 41 -15.69 -20.90 14.61
C GLU A 41 -14.74 -20.06 15.46
N LYS A 42 -13.95 -19.22 14.80
CA LYS A 42 -13.04 -18.30 15.47
C LYS A 42 -13.03 -16.96 14.76
N TRP A 43 -13.43 -15.93 15.50
CA TRP A 43 -13.26 -14.55 15.06
C TRP A 43 -11.81 -14.10 15.24
N VAL A 44 -11.18 -13.69 14.16
CA VAL A 44 -9.80 -13.20 14.14
C VAL A 44 -9.81 -11.71 13.75
N PRO A 45 -9.25 -10.81 14.56
CA PRO A 45 -9.14 -9.40 14.19
C PRO A 45 -8.12 -9.21 13.06
N ILE A 46 -8.47 -8.37 12.10
CA ILE A 46 -7.58 -7.98 11.00
C ILE A 46 -6.71 -6.83 11.49
N LYS A 47 -5.39 -6.95 11.28
CA LYS A 47 -4.44 -5.84 11.39
C LYS A 47 -3.97 -5.50 9.99
N TYR A 48 -4.32 -4.33 9.50
CA TYR A 48 -3.85 -3.82 8.23
C TYR A 48 -2.48 -3.17 8.44
N ASP A 49 -1.46 -3.68 7.75
CA ASP A 49 -0.11 -3.10 7.83
C ASP A 49 -0.06 -1.75 7.10
N TYR A 50 -0.67 -1.68 5.91
CA TYR A 50 -0.77 -0.48 5.10
C TYR A 50 -2.01 -0.55 4.21
N VAL A 51 -2.78 0.54 4.18
CA VAL A 51 -3.91 0.72 3.26
C VAL A 51 -3.59 1.94 2.38
N PRO A 52 -3.36 1.75 1.07
CA PRO A 52 -3.07 2.87 0.19
C PRO A 52 -4.29 3.78 0.04
N LYS A 53 -4.05 5.09 -0.13
CA LYS A 53 -5.08 6.01 -0.62
C LYS A 53 -5.53 5.57 -2.02
N TYR A 54 -6.80 5.80 -2.34
CA TYR A 54 -7.35 5.54 -3.66
C TYR A 54 -8.06 6.78 -4.18
N CYS A 55 -7.77 7.16 -5.43
CA CYS A 55 -8.43 8.27 -6.10
C CYS A 55 -9.52 7.74 -7.03
N LYS A 56 -10.77 8.11 -6.77
CA LYS A 56 -11.93 7.66 -7.57
C LYS A 56 -11.93 8.25 -8.98
N THR A 57 -11.31 9.41 -9.15
CA THR A 57 -11.30 10.16 -10.41
C THR A 57 -10.35 9.57 -11.43
N CYS A 58 -9.08 9.39 -11.07
CA CYS A 58 -8.08 8.80 -11.96
C CYS A 58 -8.02 7.27 -11.86
N LYS A 59 -8.66 6.66 -10.85
CA LYS A 59 -8.67 5.22 -10.56
C LYS A 59 -7.29 4.64 -10.20
N LEU A 60 -6.38 5.47 -9.68
CA LEU A 60 -5.06 5.04 -9.19
C LEU A 60 -4.99 4.98 -7.65
N GLN A 61 -4.11 4.11 -7.18
CA GLN A 61 -3.69 4.03 -5.78
C GLN A 61 -2.53 5.01 -5.49
N GLY A 62 -2.37 5.39 -4.22
CA GLY A 62 -1.25 6.20 -3.72
C GLY A 62 -1.61 7.64 -3.37
N HIS A 63 -2.74 8.16 -3.86
CA HIS A 63 -3.21 9.52 -3.57
C HIS A 63 -4.74 9.56 -3.45
N ASN A 64 -5.29 10.64 -2.89
CA ASN A 64 -6.73 10.90 -2.87
C ASN A 64 -7.10 11.99 -3.90
N GLU A 65 -8.38 12.33 -4.03
CA GLU A 65 -8.85 13.33 -4.99
C GLU A 65 -8.19 14.71 -4.82
N ARG A 66 -7.86 15.10 -3.58
CA ARG A 66 -7.20 16.38 -3.27
C ARG A 66 -5.76 16.45 -3.77
N GLU A 67 -5.09 15.30 -3.83
CA GLU A 67 -3.70 15.16 -4.28
C GLU A 67 -3.63 14.73 -5.75
N CYS A 68 -4.76 14.66 -6.45
CA CYS A 68 -4.82 14.12 -7.80
C CYS A 68 -4.41 15.16 -8.84
N PHE A 69 -3.31 14.92 -9.54
CA PHE A 69 -2.84 15.79 -10.62
C PHE A 69 -3.80 15.90 -11.82
N VAL A 70 -4.71 14.94 -11.98
CA VAL A 70 -5.76 15.00 -13.01
C VAL A 70 -6.83 16.02 -12.64
N ILE A 71 -7.14 16.16 -11.35
CA ILE A 71 -8.10 17.16 -10.84
C ILE A 71 -7.40 18.51 -10.65
N HIS A 72 -6.15 18.48 -10.19
CA HIS A 72 -5.35 19.63 -9.82
C HIS A 72 -4.01 19.65 -10.61
N PRO A 73 -4.02 20.03 -11.90
CA PRO A 73 -2.80 20.12 -12.70
C PRO A 73 -1.75 21.07 -12.11
N GLU A 74 -2.16 22.04 -11.29
CA GLU A 74 -1.29 22.97 -10.57
C GLU A 74 -0.36 22.29 -9.55
N LEU A 75 -0.72 21.10 -9.06
CA LEU A 75 0.09 20.32 -8.13
C LEU A 75 1.20 19.53 -8.83
N TYR A 76 1.22 19.51 -10.17
CA TYR A 76 2.25 18.80 -10.91
C TYR A 76 3.63 19.40 -10.58
N PRO A 77 4.62 18.59 -10.17
CA PRO A 77 5.93 19.10 -9.83
C PRO A 77 6.54 19.79 -11.05
N LYS A 78 6.78 21.10 -10.93
CA LYS A 78 7.50 21.88 -11.93
C LYS A 78 8.98 21.63 -11.69
N GLU A 79 9.68 21.09 -12.68
CA GLU A 79 11.14 21.00 -12.63
C GLU A 79 11.71 22.41 -12.50
N GLU A 80 12.26 22.74 -11.33
CA GLU A 80 13.08 23.93 -11.16
C GLU A 80 14.37 23.68 -11.94
N LYS A 81 14.48 24.28 -13.13
CA LYS A 81 15.74 24.31 -13.86
C LYS A 81 16.74 25.11 -13.03
N GLU A 82 17.68 24.41 -12.36
CA GLU A 82 18.87 25.06 -11.80
C GLU A 82 19.58 25.84 -12.91
N VAL A 83 19.60 27.16 -12.78
CA VAL A 83 20.36 28.03 -13.68
C VAL A 83 21.83 27.91 -13.27
N VAL A 84 22.58 27.04 -13.95
CA VAL A 84 24.02 26.91 -13.76
C VAL A 84 24.70 28.16 -14.33
N VAL A 85 25.00 29.13 -13.47
CA VAL A 85 25.83 30.30 -13.81
C VAL A 85 27.26 29.83 -14.06
N VAL A 86 27.62 29.63 -15.32
CA VAL A 86 29.00 29.33 -15.73
C VAL A 86 29.84 30.61 -15.68
N ALA A 87 30.51 30.83 -14.55
CA ALA A 87 31.51 31.89 -14.42
C ALA A 87 32.70 31.61 -15.36
N HIS A 88 32.78 32.35 -16.47
CA HIS A 88 33.95 32.36 -17.35
C HIS A 88 35.08 33.12 -16.65
N GLY A 89 35.98 32.40 -15.99
CA GLY A 89 37.22 32.95 -15.44
C GLY A 89 38.16 33.37 -16.56
N THR A 90 38.38 34.68 -16.70
CA THR A 90 39.36 35.26 -17.62
C THR A 90 40.79 34.87 -17.22
N LYS A 91 41.50 34.22 -18.14
CA LYS A 91 42.93 33.89 -18.08
C LYS A 91 43.76 35.18 -18.19
N LYS A 92 44.55 35.52 -17.17
CA LYS A 92 45.65 36.50 -17.30
C LYS A 92 47.00 35.78 -17.28
N ARG A 93 47.85 36.22 -18.20
CA ARG A 93 49.19 35.73 -18.55
C ARG A 93 50.19 35.86 -17.42
#